data_AF-A0A9E4STE6-F1
#
_entry.id   AF-A0A9E4STE6-F1
#
_cell.length_a   1.000
_cell.length_b   1.000
_cell.length_c   1.000
_cell.angle_alpha   90.00
_cell.angle_beta   90.00
_cell.angle_gamma   90.00
#
_symmetry.space_group_name_H-M   'P 1'
#
loop_
_entity.id
_entity.type
_entity.pdbx_description
1 polymer ?
#
loop_
_entity_poly.entity_id
_entity_poly.type
_entity_poly.pdbx_seq_one_letter_code
_entity_poly.pdbx_strand_id
1 'polypeptide(L)'
;HGASIYPAVQNMLLAARALGLGSVMTTRVRRGFEPQMREWVGIPDGFVTAAMIPLGYPQDGYGYGPVTRKDAADVTHWERWGNH
;
A
#
# COMPACT_ATOMS: atom_id res chain seq x y z
N HIS A 1 11.70 4.06 -11.66
CA HIS A 1 11.10 5.28 -11.06
C HIS A 1 9.59 5.08 -11.01
N GLY A 2 8.93 5.38 -9.89
CA GLY A 2 7.50 5.09 -9.72
C GLY A 2 6.95 5.43 -8.34
N ALA A 3 7.70 6.18 -7.53
CA ALA A 3 7.28 6.52 -6.16
C ALA A 3 6.12 7.53 -6.13
N SER A 4 5.83 8.21 -7.25
CA SER A 4 4.70 9.14 -7.38
C SER A 4 3.33 8.49 -7.20
N ILE A 5 3.23 7.16 -7.28
CA ILE A 5 1.98 6.42 -7.08
C ILE A 5 1.61 6.23 -5.61
N TYR A 6 2.59 6.30 -4.69
CA TYR A 6 2.36 5.99 -3.27
C TYR A 6 1.38 6.95 -2.58
N PRO A 7 1.38 8.28 -2.84
CA PRO A 7 0.37 9.17 -2.29
C PRO A 7 -1.06 8.81 -2.74
N ALA A 8 -1.24 8.47 -4.02
CA ALA A 8 -2.54 8.05 -4.54
C ALA A 8 -3.00 6.72 -3.89
N VAL A 9 -2.09 5.76 -3.73
CA VAL A 9 -2.37 4.51 -3.02
C VAL A 9 -2.75 4.77 -1.57
N GLN A 10 -2.02 5.64 -0.87
CA GLN A 10 -2.34 6.00 0.50
C GLN A 10 -3.74 6.63 0.62
N ASN A 11 -4.14 7.49 -0.30
CA ASN A 11 -5.48 8.05 -0.33
C ASN A 11 -6.56 6.96 -0.51
N MET A 12 -6.33 5.98 -1.39
CA MET A 12 -7.25 4.85 -1.57
C MET A 12 -7.38 4.01 -0.30
N LEU A 13 -6.28 3.73 0.41
CA LEU A 13 -6.30 2.99 1.68
C LEU A 13 -7.05 3.76 2.78
N LEU A 14 -6.88 5.09 2.85
CA LEU A 14 -7.61 5.94 3.80
C LEU A 14 -9.12 5.97 3.48
N ALA A 15 -9.49 6.09 2.21
CA ALA A 15 -10.88 6.04 1.79
C ALA A 15 -11.52 4.67 2.09
N ALA A 16 -10.82 3.57 1.81
CA ALA A 16 -11.28 2.22 2.15
C ALA A 16 -11.56 2.10 3.65
N ARG A 17 -10.63 2.57 4.49
CA ARG A 17 -10.80 2.58 5.94
C ARG A 17 -12.00 3.41 6.39
N ALA A 18 -12.21 4.60 5.80
CA ALA A 18 -13.34 5.46 6.12
C ALA A 18 -14.70 4.83 5.74
N LEU A 19 -14.71 3.98 4.70
CA LEU A 19 -15.88 3.22 4.26
C LEU A 19 -16.08 1.90 5.03
N GLY A 20 -15.26 1.61 6.05
CA GLY A 20 -15.35 0.36 6.82
C GLY A 20 -14.80 -0.87 6.09
N LEU A 21 -14.09 -0.68 4.97
CA LEU A 21 -13.43 -1.76 4.25
C LEU A 21 -12.05 -2.05 4.85
N GLY A 22 -11.64 -3.31 4.81
CA GLY A 22 -10.25 -3.72 4.99
C GLY A 22 -9.46 -3.56 3.69
N SER A 23 -8.21 -3.11 3.81
CA SER A 23 -7.34 -2.85 2.66
C SER A 23 -5.86 -3.03 2.99
N VAL A 24 -5.06 -3.50 2.02
CA VAL A 24 -3.60 -3.58 2.15
C VAL A 24 -2.92 -3.30 0.81
N MET A 25 -1.84 -2.51 0.80
CA MET A 25 -0.98 -2.45 -0.39
C MET A 25 -0.01 -3.63 -0.38
N THR A 26 0.02 -4.39 -1.47
CA THR A 26 1.00 -5.47 -1.65
C THR A 26 1.79 -5.29 -2.94
N THR A 27 3.08 -5.61 -2.86
CA THR A 27 4.00 -5.61 -4.01
C THR A 27 4.23 -7.02 -4.58
N ARG A 28 3.49 -8.03 -4.09
CA ARG A 28 3.64 -9.43 -4.50
C ARG A 28 3.45 -9.66 -5.99
N VAL A 29 2.52 -8.96 -6.64
CA VAL A 29 2.27 -9.09 -8.08
C VAL A 29 3.56 -8.89 -8.86
N ARG A 30 4.32 -7.85 -8.50
CA ARG A 30 5.58 -7.48 -9.14
C ARG A 30 6.72 -8.48 -8.90
N ARG A 31 6.64 -9.33 -7.87
CA ARG A 31 7.73 -10.24 -7.45
C ARG A 31 7.54 -11.70 -7.88
N GLY A 32 6.52 -12.02 -8.67
CA GLY A 32 6.35 -13.40 -9.16
C GLY A 32 5.08 -13.71 -9.94
N PHE A 33 4.15 -12.75 -10.09
CA PHE A 33 2.87 -12.97 -10.76
C PHE A 33 2.58 -11.95 -11.88
N GLU A 34 3.55 -11.10 -12.21
CA GLU A 34 3.37 -10.05 -13.21
C GLU A 34 2.95 -10.60 -14.58
N PRO A 35 3.57 -11.68 -15.13
CA PRO A 35 3.15 -12.22 -16.43
C PRO A 35 1.69 -12.71 -16.42
N GLN A 36 1.31 -13.49 -15.40
CA GLN A 36 -0.05 -14.02 -15.27
C GLN A 36 -1.07 -12.90 -15.05
N MET A 37 -0.74 -11.91 -14.21
CA MET A 37 -1.63 -10.76 -13.97
C MET A 37 -1.84 -9.97 -15.26
N ARG A 38 -0.77 -9.68 -16.01
CA ARG A 38 -0.86 -8.97 -17.30
C ARG A 38 -1.75 -9.71 -18.28
N GLU A 39 -1.66 -11.03 -18.35
CA GLU A 39 -2.53 -11.86 -19.18
C GLU A 39 -3.99 -11.79 -18.70
N TRP A 40 -4.25 -12.01 -17.41
CA TRP A 40 -5.62 -12.07 -16.88
C TRP A 40 -6.40 -10.78 -17.01
N VAL A 41 -5.74 -9.64 -16.83
CA VAL A 41 -6.41 -8.31 -16.89
C VAL A 41 -6.08 -7.53 -18.16
N GLY A 42 -5.34 -8.15 -19.10
CA GLY A 42 -5.04 -7.59 -20.42
C GLY A 42 -4.18 -6.32 -20.40
N ILE A 43 -3.15 -6.26 -19.54
CA ILE A 43 -2.28 -5.07 -19.47
C ILE A 43 -1.40 -4.98 -20.72
N PRO A 44 -1.45 -3.88 -21.49
CA PRO A 44 -0.65 -3.73 -22.71
C PRO A 44 0.86 -3.66 -22.44
N ASP A 45 1.65 -3.85 -23.49
CA ASP A 45 3.11 -3.67 -23.44
C ASP A 45 3.49 -2.22 -23.15
N GLY A 46 4.61 -2.02 -22.46
CA GLY A 46 5.05 -0.69 -21.98
C GLY A 46 4.42 -0.24 -20.65
N PHE A 47 3.42 -0.96 -20.12
CA PHE A 47 2.84 -0.71 -18.80
C PHE A 47 3.37 -1.71 -17.76
N VAL A 48 3.43 -1.28 -16.50
CA VAL A 48 3.86 -2.12 -15.38
C VAL A 48 2.91 -1.98 -14.20
N THR A 49 2.64 -3.08 -13.49
CA THR A 49 1.82 -3.03 -12.28
C THR A 49 2.56 -2.28 -11.18
N ALA A 50 2.01 -1.14 -10.75
CA ALA A 50 2.62 -0.28 -9.75
C ALA A 50 2.34 -0.78 -8.32
N ALA A 51 1.10 -1.15 -8.04
CA ALA A 51 0.65 -1.67 -6.75
C ALA A 51 -0.59 -2.54 -6.94
N MET A 52 -0.81 -3.50 -6.04
CA MET A 52 -2.08 -4.21 -5.90
C MET A 52 -2.67 -3.89 -4.55
N ILE A 53 -3.97 -3.60 -4.52
CA ILE A 53 -4.71 -3.23 -3.30
C ILE A 53 -5.94 -4.13 -3.21
N PRO A 54 -5.88 -5.27 -2.51
CA PRO A 54 -7.08 -6.02 -2.14
C PRO A 54 -7.97 -5.16 -1.24
N LEU A 55 -9.28 -5.20 -1.51
CA LEU A 55 -10.32 -4.49 -0.78
C LEU A 55 -11.45 -5.47 -0.46
N GLY A 56 -12.05 -5.33 0.72
CA GLY A 56 -13.22 -6.13 1.08
C GLY A 56 -13.77 -5.78 2.46
N TYR A 57 -14.96 -6.30 2.77
CA TYR A 57 -15.52 -6.18 4.10
C TYR A 57 -14.81 -7.15 5.04
N PRO A 58 -14.30 -6.68 6.18
CA PRO A 58 -13.74 -7.59 7.18
C PRO A 58 -14.86 -8.45 7.77
N GLN A 59 -14.52 -9.69 8.11
CA GLN A 59 -15.42 -10.59 8.84
C GLN A 59 -15.74 -10.02 10.23
N ASP A 60 -16.90 -10.35 10.79
CA ASP A 60 -17.29 -9.94 12.14
C ASP A 60 -16.19 -10.24 13.17
N GLY A 61 -15.89 -9.26 14.01
CA GLY A 61 -14.80 -9.33 15.01
C GLY A 61 -13.39 -9.10 14.46
N TYR A 62 -13.24 -8.99 13.14
CA TYR A 62 -11.97 -8.65 12.48
C TYR A 62 -12.01 -7.22 11.93
N GLY A 63 -10.85 -6.58 11.85
CA GLY A 63 -10.73 -5.20 11.37
C GLY A 63 -9.30 -4.71 11.49
N TYR A 64 -9.11 -3.39 11.38
CA TYR A 64 -7.80 -2.80 11.61
C TYR A 64 -7.43 -2.93 13.10
N GLY A 65 -6.41 -3.74 13.38
CA GLY A 65 -5.83 -3.86 14.70
C GLY A 65 -5.03 -2.62 15.13
N PRO A 66 -4.52 -2.63 16.37
CA PRO A 66 -3.65 -1.57 16.87
C PRO A 66 -2.42 -1.43 15.97
N VAL A 67 -2.04 -0.19 15.68
CA VAL A 67 -0.90 0.12 14.83
C VAL A 67 0.30 0.37 15.73
N THR A 68 1.33 -0.48 15.60
CA THR A 68 2.63 -0.22 16.23
C THR A 68 3.51 0.58 15.29
N ARG A 69 4.06 1.68 15.80
CA ARG A 69 5.06 2.53 15.13
C ARG A 69 6.16 2.86 16.13
N LYS A 70 7.36 3.15 15.63
CA LYS A 70 8.42 3.75 16.45
C LYS A 70 7.96 5.11 16.95
N ASP A 71 8.53 5.57 18.06
CA ASP A 71 8.26 6.93 18.54
C ASP A 71 8.67 7.95 17.51
N ALA A 72 7.93 9.07 17.45
CA ALA A 72 8.19 10.13 16.48
C ALA A 72 9.63 10.63 16.60
N ALA A 73 10.11 10.78 17.84
CA ALA A 73 11.47 11.18 18.14
C ALA A 73 12.50 10.28 17.43
N ASP A 74 12.30 8.96 17.38
CA ASP A 74 13.24 8.01 16.76
C ASP A 74 13.33 8.11 15.23
N VAL A 75 12.35 8.76 14.59
CA VAL A 75 12.23 8.84 13.12
C VAL A 75 12.28 10.26 12.57
N THR A 76 12.21 11.27 13.44
CA THR A 76 12.37 12.68 13.07
C THR A 76 13.78 13.15 13.39
N HIS A 77 14.39 13.88 12.45
CA HIS A 77 15.73 14.44 12.64
C HIS A 77 15.75 15.94 12.33
N TRP A 78 16.36 16.74 13.20
CA TRP A 78 16.45 18.20 13.03
C TRP A 78 17.74 18.61 12.34
N GLU A 79 17.63 19.32 11.22
CA GLU A 79 18.73 19.78 10.32
C GLU A 79 19.59 18.67 9.69
N ARG A 80 19.96 17.63 10.45
CA ARG A 80 20.88 16.56 10.05
C ARG A 80 20.37 15.21 10.52
N TRP A 81 20.57 14.20 9.68
CA TRP A 81 20.29 12.81 10.03
C TRP A 81 20.98 12.40 11.34
N GLY A 82 20.22 11.77 12.25
CA GLY A 82 20.70 11.33 13.56
C GLY A 82 20.76 12.42 14.64
N ASN A 83 20.38 13.66 14.34
CA ASN A 83 20.22 14.73 15.32
C ASN A 83 18.75 14.80 15.75
N HIS A 84 18.46 14.94 17.05
CA HIS A 84 17.11 14.99 17.61
C HIS A 84 16.85 16.35 18.26
#